data_AF-A0A6I3XB94-F1
#
_entry.id   AF-A0A6I3XB94-F1
#
_cell.length_a   1.000
_cell.length_b   1.000
_cell.length_c   1.000
_cell.angle_alpha   90.00
_cell.angle_beta   90.00
_cell.angle_gamma   90.00
#
_symmetry.space_group_name_H-M   'P 1'
#
loop_
_entity.id
_entity.type
_entity.pdbx_description
1 polymer ?
#
loop_
_entity_poly.entity_id
_entity_poly.type
_entity_poly.pdbx_seq_one_letter_code
_entity_poly.pdbx_strand_id
1 'polypeptide(L)'
;MNIDNLVTMANQIGTFYASFPDRDEAHTGIALHIQRYWAPRMRHRLFLHVDSERGEGLDPIVLNALAAHRAGHDAPADNTSVPEDADTGGDAG
;
A
#
# COMPACT_ATOMS: atom_id res chain seq x y z
N MET A 1 -16.76 -2.07 5.90
CA MET A 1 -15.45 -1.51 6.29
C MET A 1 -15.57 0.00 6.32
N ASN A 2 -15.24 0.64 7.45
CA ASN A 2 -15.25 2.11 7.57
C ASN A 2 -13.98 2.70 6.99
N ILE A 3 -14.07 3.95 6.52
CA ILE A 3 -12.92 4.65 5.94
C ILE A 3 -11.84 4.92 6.98
N ASP A 4 -12.22 5.25 8.22
CA ASP A 4 -11.29 5.50 9.33
C ASP A 4 -10.36 4.30 9.60
N ASN A 5 -10.90 3.08 9.50
CA ASN A 5 -10.12 1.86 9.65
C ASN A 5 -9.16 1.66 8.45
N LEU A 6 -9.59 2.00 7.23
CA LEU A 6 -8.71 1.95 6.06
C LEU A 6 -7.57 2.96 6.19
N VAL A 7 -7.87 4.18 6.63
CA VAL A 7 -6.88 5.24 6.89
C VAL A 7 -5.87 4.77 7.93
N THR A 8 -6.35 4.22 9.04
CA THR A 8 -5.48 3.68 10.11
C THR A 8 -4.56 2.58 9.59
N MET A 9 -5.08 1.61 8.82
CA MET A 9 -4.26 0.54 8.23
C MET A 9 -3.25 1.09 7.21
N ALA A 10 -3.65 2.06 6.39
CA ALA A 10 -2.75 2.67 5.41
C ALA A 10 -1.58 3.40 6.11
N ASN A 11 -1.86 4.11 7.20
CA ASN A 11 -0.82 4.79 8.00
C ASN A 11 0.12 3.81 8.70
N GLN A 12 -0.39 2.65 9.17
CA GLN A 12 0.46 1.60 9.72
C GLN A 12 1.46 1.08 8.68
N ILE A 13 1.01 0.87 7.44
CA ILE A 13 1.89 0.50 6.32
C ILE A 13 2.89 1.64 6.06
N GLY A 14 2.41 2.89 6.00
CA GLY A 14 3.26 4.07 5.81
C GLY A 14 4.35 4.20 6.87
N THR A 15 4.03 3.95 8.14
CA THR A 15 4.97 4.01 9.25
C THR A 15 6.09 2.97 9.12
N PHE A 16 5.76 1.76 8.63
CA PHE A 16 6.77 0.73 8.36
C PHE A 16 7.76 1.19 7.28
N TYR A 17 7.25 1.67 6.15
CA TYR A 17 8.09 2.14 5.04
C TYR A 17 8.77 3.48 5.32
N ALA A 18 8.30 4.27 6.30
CA ALA A 18 8.95 5.50 6.74
C ALA A 18 10.34 5.27 7.36
N SER A 19 10.65 4.02 7.76
CA SER A 19 11.96 3.63 8.27
C SER A 19 12.99 3.37 7.16
N PHE A 20 12.55 3.33 5.89
CA PHE A 20 13.45 3.08 4.76
C PHE A 20 14.24 4.35 4.42
N PRO A 21 15.53 4.23 4.08
CA PRO A 21 16.36 5.38 3.73
C PRO A 21 15.98 6.00 2.38
N ASP A 22 15.48 5.18 1.45
CA ASP A 22 15.01 5.61 0.13
C ASP A 22 13.50 5.92 0.18
N ARG A 23 13.17 7.18 -0.07
CA ARG A 23 11.79 7.68 -0.09
C ARG A 23 11.01 7.14 -1.29
N ASP A 24 11.66 7.00 -2.44
CA ASP A 24 11.00 6.55 -3.67
C ASP A 24 10.72 5.05 -3.61
N GLU A 25 11.65 4.27 -3.04
CA GLU A 25 11.43 2.86 -2.73
C GLU A 25 10.29 2.70 -1.71
N ALA A 26 10.27 3.53 -0.65
CA ALA A 26 9.19 3.53 0.33
C ALA A 26 7.82 3.80 -0.30
N HIS A 27 7.70 4.83 -1.14
CA HIS A 27 6.46 5.15 -1.84
C HIS A 27 5.99 4.00 -2.75
N THR A 28 6.92 3.41 -3.51
CA THR A 28 6.63 2.29 -4.40
C THR A 28 6.17 1.06 -3.62
N GLY A 29 6.85 0.75 -2.51
CA GLY A 29 6.51 -0.35 -1.62
C GLY A 29 5.11 -0.23 -1.01
N ILE A 30 4.75 0.97 -0.52
CA ILE A 30 3.41 1.24 0.04
C ILE A 30 2.32 0.97 -1.01
N ALA A 31 2.47 1.53 -2.20
CA ALA A 31 1.47 1.40 -3.26
C ALA A 31 1.29 -0.06 -3.73
N LEU A 32 2.40 -0.77 -3.93
CA LEU A 32 2.37 -2.20 -4.31
C LEU A 32 1.76 -3.06 -3.21
N HIS A 33 2.06 -2.79 -1.94
CA HIS A 33 1.47 -3.50 -0.81
C HIS A 33 -0.05 -3.32 -0.78
N ILE A 34 -0.53 -2.08 -0.88
CA ILE A 34 -1.97 -1.79 -0.94
C ILE A 34 -2.59 -2.48 -2.15
N GLN A 35 -1.95 -2.45 -3.32
CA GLN A 35 -2.46 -3.10 -4.53
C GLN A 35 -2.58 -4.63 -4.38
N ARG A 36 -1.59 -5.26 -3.75
CA ARG A 36 -1.46 -6.72 -3.67
C ARG A 36 -2.33 -7.32 -2.56
N TYR A 37 -2.45 -6.63 -1.43
CA TYR A 37 -3.17 -7.15 -0.27
C TYR A 37 -4.60 -6.59 -0.13
N TRP A 38 -4.93 -5.43 -0.73
CA TRP A 38 -6.27 -4.85 -0.60
C TRP A 38 -7.17 -5.18 -1.78
N ALA A 39 -8.41 -5.56 -1.46
CA ALA A 39 -9.44 -5.77 -2.46
C ALA A 39 -9.72 -4.49 -3.27
N PRO A 40 -10.10 -4.59 -4.56
CA PRO A 40 -10.38 -3.43 -5.42
C PRO A 40 -11.36 -2.43 -4.80
N ARG A 41 -12.39 -2.93 -4.09
CA ARG A 41 -13.39 -2.09 -3.40
C ARG A 41 -12.80 -1.24 -2.27
N MET A 42 -11.80 -1.76 -1.56
CA MET A 42 -11.12 -1.01 -0.49
C MET A 42 -10.26 0.10 -1.08
N ARG A 43 -9.51 -0.21 -2.15
CA ARG A 43 -8.70 0.76 -2.88
C ARG A 43 -9.57 1.91 -3.40
N HIS A 44 -10.68 1.58 -4.04
CA HIS A 44 -11.62 2.59 -4.55
C HIS A 44 -12.13 3.52 -3.43
N ARG A 45 -12.49 2.98 -2.26
CA ARG A 45 -12.90 3.82 -1.11
C ARG A 45 -11.78 4.72 -0.60
N LEU A 46 -10.53 4.22 -0.57
CA LEU A 46 -9.39 5.03 -0.18
C LEU A 46 -9.14 6.18 -1.18
N PHE A 47 -9.22 5.92 -2.48
CA PHE A 47 -9.10 6.96 -3.49
C PHE A 47 -10.24 7.98 -3.42
N LEU A 48 -11.49 7.53 -3.21
CA LEU A 48 -12.62 8.44 -2.99
C LEU A 48 -12.41 9.37 -1.79
N HIS A 49 -11.80 8.87 -0.71
CA HIS A 49 -11.45 9.67 0.46
C HIS A 49 -10.35 10.70 0.16
N VAL A 50 -9.32 10.28 -0.59
CA VAL A 50 -8.29 11.20 -1.09
C VAL A 50 -8.89 12.29 -1.98
N ASP A 51 -9.84 11.94 -2.84
CA ASP A 51 -10.49 12.89 -3.75
C ASP A 51 -11.48 13.83 -3.02
N SER A 52 -12.21 13.33 -2.01
CA SER A 52 -13.26 14.09 -1.32
C SER A 52 -12.72 14.94 -0.16
N GLU A 53 -11.82 14.38 0.65
CA GLU A 53 -11.33 14.99 1.90
C GLU A 53 -9.84 15.31 1.84
N ARG A 54 -9.24 15.27 0.64
CA ARG A 54 -7.78 15.39 0.44
C ARG A 54 -6.97 14.37 1.25
N GLY A 55 -7.61 13.26 1.62
CA GLY A 55 -7.03 12.20 2.40
C GLY A 55 -6.82 12.60 3.86
N GLU A 56 -7.81 13.26 4.45
CA GLU A 56 -7.83 13.60 5.86
C GLU A 56 -7.46 12.39 6.74
N GLY A 57 -6.52 12.60 7.65
CA GLY A 57 -5.99 11.56 8.53
C GLY A 57 -4.97 10.61 7.91
N LEU A 58 -4.67 10.68 6.60
CA LEU A 58 -3.60 9.89 5.99
C LEU A 58 -2.23 10.55 6.20
N ASP A 59 -1.22 9.71 6.42
CA ASP A 59 0.16 10.19 6.52
C ASP A 59 0.67 10.73 5.16
N PRO A 60 1.54 11.75 5.17
CA PRO A 60 2.08 12.33 3.94
C PRO A 60 2.78 11.31 3.02
N ILE A 61 3.46 10.33 3.61
CA ILE A 61 4.14 9.27 2.87
C ILE A 61 3.15 8.37 2.10
N VAL A 62 1.97 8.14 2.67
CA VAL A 62 0.90 7.35 2.04
C VAL A 62 0.22 8.15 0.94
N LEU A 63 -0.05 9.44 1.19
CA LEU A 63 -0.61 10.34 0.18
C LEU A 63 0.28 10.44 -1.06
N ASN A 64 1.59 10.62 -0.86
CA ASN A 64 2.56 10.68 -1.94
C ASN A 64 2.61 9.35 -2.71
N ALA A 65 2.62 8.21 -2.01
CA ALA A 65 2.58 6.90 -2.64
C ALA A 65 1.33 6.70 -3.50
N LEU A 66 0.15 7.05 -2.98
CA LEU A 66 -1.12 6.96 -3.70
C LEU A 66 -1.18 7.89 -4.92
N ALA A 67 -0.63 9.11 -4.80
CA ALA A 67 -0.56 10.06 -5.90
C ALA A 67 0.38 9.57 -7.02
N ALA A 68 1.55 9.04 -6.67
CA ALA A 68 2.52 8.50 -7.62
C ALA A 68 1.98 7.28 -8.38
N HIS A 69 1.23 6.41 -7.71
CA HIS A 69 0.70 5.17 -8.30
C HIS A 69 -0.72 5.27 -8.86
N ARG A 70 -1.32 6.47 -8.92
CA ARG A 70 -2.67 6.66 -9.47
C ARG A 70 -2.76 6.31 -10.96
N ALA A 71 -1.68 6.49 -11.71
CA ALA A 71 -1.63 6.26 -13.17
C ALA A 71 -1.70 4.78 -13.58
N GLY A 72 -1.44 3.83 -12.66
CA GLY A 72 -1.48 2.39 -12.94
C GLY A 72 -2.81 1.70 -12.62
N HIS A 73 -3.82 2.44 -12.13
CA HIS A 73 -5.06 1.88 -11.57
C HIS A 73 -6.03 1.31 -12.63
N ASP A 74 -5.81 1.57 -13.93
CA ASP A 74 -6.68 1.10 -15.03
C ASP A 74 -6.30 -0.29 -15.59
N ALA A 75 -5.23 -0.92 -15.10
CA ALA A 75 -4.89 -2.28 -15.51
C ALA A 75 -5.64 -3.31 -14.63
N PRO A 76 -6.43 -4.23 -15.21
CA PRO A 76 -7.09 -5.29 -14.43
C PRO A 76 -6.03 -6.15 -13.76
N ALA A 77 -6.10 -6.25 -12.44
CA ALA A 77 -5.18 -7.02 -11.63
C ALA A 77 -5.31 -8.53 -11.94
N ASP A 78 -4.44 -9.03 -12.82
CA ASP A 78 -4.07 -10.44 -12.85
C ASP A 78 -3.06 -10.67 -11.71
N ASN A 79 -3.53 -11.19 -10.58
CA ASN A 79 -2.74 -11.42 -9.38
C ASN A 79 -2.32 -12.89 -9.27
N THR A 80 -1.65 -13.41 -10.30
CA THR A 80 -0.88 -14.65 -10.19
C THR A 80 0.60 -14.31 -10.10
N SER A 81 1.16 -14.34 -8.88
CA SER A 81 2.56 -14.75 -8.59
C SER A 81 2.90 -14.38 -7.16
N VAL A 82 2.54 -15.24 -6.22
CA VAL A 82 3.31 -15.45 -4.98
C VAL A 82 4.73 -15.85 -5.41
N PRO A 83 5.81 -15.15 -5.04
CA PRO A 83 7.11 -15.79 -5.09
C PRO A 83 7.11 -16.87 -4.00
N GLU A 84 6.94 -18.11 -4.44
CA GLU A 84 7.42 -19.29 -3.71
C GLU A 84 8.94 -19.14 -3.52
N ASP A 85 9.41 -19.62 -2.37
CA ASP A 85 10.81 -19.91 -2.05
C ASP A 85 11.73 -18.73 -1.68
N ALA A 86 11.60 -18.29 -0.43
CA ALA A 86 12.74 -17.80 0.35
C ALA A 86 13.00 -18.76 1.52
N ASP A 87 13.65 -19.88 1.18
CA ASP A 87 14.75 -20.51 1.93
C ASP A 87 14.77 -20.29 3.44
N THR A 88 14.03 -21.11 4.19
CA THR A 88 14.27 -21.29 5.63
C THR A 88 15.46 -22.22 5.81
N GLY A 89 16.67 -21.68 5.67
CA GLY A 89 17.90 -22.35 6.05
C GLY A 89 18.20 -22.15 7.53
N GLY A 90 18.20 -23.24 8.30
CA GLY A 90 18.91 -23.29 9.59
C GLY A 90 18.25 -24.09 10.71
N ASP A 91 17.92 -25.36 10.47
CA ASP A 91 17.73 -26.35 11.55
C ASP A 91 19.08 -26.96 11.95
N ALA A 92 19.11 -27.42 13.20
CA ALA A 92 20.24 -27.71 14.06
C ALA A 92 21.14 -28.90 13.67
N GLY A 93 22.36 -28.87 14.21
CA GLY A 93 23.33 -29.97 14.25
C GLY A 93 24.63 -29.57 14.91
#